data_AF-B8BLY8-F1
#
_entry.id   AF-B8BLY8-F1
#
_cell.length_a   1.000
_cell.length_b   1.000
_cell.length_c   1.000
_cell.angle_alpha   90.00
_cell.angle_beta   90.00
_cell.angle_gamma   90.00
#
_symmetry.space_group_name_H-M   'P 1'
#
loop_
_entity.id
_entity.type
_entity.pdbx_description
1 polymer ?
#
loop_
_entity_poly.entity_id
_entity_poly.type
_entity_poly.pdbx_seq_one_letter_code
_entity_poly.pdbx_strand_id
1 'polypeptide(L)'
;MLLRRLAASALRRGGANDGGVLAAVRAEIAHELSSSTPSSPPSLQSQDIPDFATVSDPPRGQEVLLRRRDASEEVLVSAVLEPLRFEGEEPLPRDALMKVFVSKPDVKPVMRFDCRAFADEGDGGSADYDVTNACYHPFAGDAGEDKYEGPEFR
;
A
#
# COMPACT_ATOMS: atom_id res chain seq x y z
N MET A 1 2.90 13.62 15.75
CA MET A 1 2.85 13.88 17.22
C MET A 1 2.75 12.63 18.12
N LEU A 2 2.67 11.40 17.59
CA LEU A 2 1.93 10.35 18.31
C LEU A 2 2.71 9.43 19.26
N LEU A 3 3.92 8.96 18.92
CA LEU A 3 4.55 7.89 19.74
C LEU A 3 5.20 8.40 21.04
N ARG A 4 5.67 9.66 21.06
CA ARG A 4 6.25 10.27 22.28
C ARG A 4 5.21 10.95 23.18
N ARG A 5 4.04 11.33 22.66
CA ARG A 5 2.92 11.76 23.51
C ARG A 5 2.40 10.60 24.36
N LEU A 6 2.39 9.38 23.85
CA LEU A 6 2.06 8.19 24.64
C LEU A 6 2.99 8.01 25.85
N ALA A 7 4.30 8.15 25.66
CA ALA A 7 5.27 8.05 26.75
C ALA A 7 5.17 9.23 27.75
N ALA A 8 5.05 10.47 27.26
CA ALA A 8 5.04 11.65 28.12
C ALA A 8 3.73 11.86 28.88
N SER A 9 2.58 11.45 28.33
CA SER A 9 1.27 11.55 29.00
C SER A 9 1.01 10.38 29.95
N ALA A 10 1.52 9.18 29.66
CA ALA A 10 1.48 8.05 30.60
C ALA A 10 2.43 8.23 31.80
N LEU A 11 3.62 8.84 31.61
CA LEU A 11 4.53 9.12 32.74
C LEU A 11 4.04 10.24 33.65
N ARG A 12 3.29 11.23 33.16
CA ARG A 12 2.84 12.38 33.96
C ARG A 12 1.66 12.11 34.88
N ARG A 13 0.99 10.96 34.74
CA ARG A 13 -0.11 10.54 35.62
C ARG A 13 0.07 9.09 36.08
N GLY A 14 1.05 8.89 36.95
CA GLY A 14 1.11 7.79 37.92
C GLY A 14 0.80 6.39 37.39
N GLY A 15 1.83 5.69 36.91
CA GLY A 15 1.80 4.24 36.67
C GLY A 15 1.04 3.85 35.41
N ALA A 16 1.73 3.24 34.45
CA ALA A 16 1.08 2.68 33.26
C ALA A 16 0.12 1.55 33.67
N ASN A 17 -1.16 1.88 33.85
CA ASN A 17 -2.25 0.93 33.90
C ASN A 17 -2.93 0.91 32.52
N ASP A 18 -3.54 -0.21 32.16
CA ASP A 18 -4.23 -0.40 30.88
C ASP A 18 -5.32 0.66 30.63
N GLY A 19 -5.88 1.25 31.71
CA GLY A 19 -6.86 2.32 31.65
C GLY A 19 -6.31 3.63 31.07
N GLY A 20 -5.09 4.01 31.41
CA GLY A 20 -4.42 5.20 30.86
C GLY A 20 -4.11 5.05 29.37
N VAL A 21 -3.67 3.86 28.96
CA VAL A 21 -3.42 3.53 27.55
C VAL A 21 -4.72 3.54 26.74
N LEU A 22 -5.78 2.92 27.24
CA LEU A 22 -7.08 2.90 26.57
C LEU A 22 -7.68 4.31 26.43
N ALA A 23 -7.55 5.15 27.45
CA ALA A 23 -8.00 6.54 27.40
C ALA A 23 -7.24 7.34 26.34
N ALA A 24 -5.93 7.15 26.22
CA ALA A 24 -5.11 7.78 25.19
C ALA A 24 -5.53 7.31 23.79
N VAL A 25 -5.65 6.00 23.55
CA VAL A 25 -6.08 5.45 22.25
C VAL A 25 -7.45 5.97 21.84
N ARG A 26 -8.42 6.04 22.77
CA ARG A 26 -9.76 6.58 22.50
C ARG A 26 -9.73 8.06 22.14
N ALA A 27 -8.92 8.85 22.85
CA ALA A 27 -8.77 10.27 22.57
C ALA A 27 -8.16 10.51 21.17
N GLU A 28 -7.16 9.71 20.78
CA GLU A 28 -6.55 9.78 19.45
C GLU A 28 -7.54 9.37 18.35
N ILE A 29 -8.26 8.26 18.50
CA ILE A 29 -9.29 7.86 17.52
C ILE A 29 -10.34 8.97 17.38
N ALA A 30 -10.81 9.55 18.48
CA ALA A 30 -11.79 10.63 18.44
C ALA A 30 -11.22 11.90 17.77
N HIS A 31 -9.95 12.21 18.03
CA HIS A 31 -9.25 13.33 17.40
C HIS A 31 -9.16 13.14 15.87
N GLU A 32 -8.67 11.99 15.41
CA GLU A 32 -8.57 11.64 13.98
C GLU A 32 -9.94 11.73 13.29
N LEU A 33 -10.98 11.15 13.90
CA LEU A 33 -12.35 11.18 13.37
C LEU A 33 -12.98 12.59 13.36
N SER A 34 -12.55 13.48 14.25
CA SER A 34 -13.06 14.85 14.36
C SER A 34 -12.29 15.85 13.50
N SER A 35 -11.07 15.51 13.08
CA SER A 35 -10.24 16.38 12.26
C SER A 35 -10.82 16.47 10.85
N SER A 36 -11.07 17.70 10.39
CA SER A 36 -11.73 18.01 9.12
C SER A 36 -10.77 18.01 7.92
N THR A 37 -9.67 17.26 7.99
CA THR A 37 -8.93 16.82 6.80
C THR A 37 -9.41 15.40 6.51
N PRO A 38 -10.52 15.24 5.77
CA PRO A 38 -10.87 13.94 5.27
C PRO A 38 -9.79 13.55 4.26
N SER A 39 -8.77 12.81 4.69
CA SER A 39 -8.42 11.65 3.90
C SER A 39 -9.47 10.60 4.24
N SER A 40 -10.74 10.85 3.87
CA SER A 40 -11.55 9.72 3.41
C SER A 40 -10.61 9.02 2.45
N PRO A 41 -10.19 7.77 2.69
CA PRO A 41 -9.55 7.05 1.60
C PRO A 41 -10.54 7.22 0.46
N PRO A 42 -10.14 7.77 -0.71
CA PRO A 42 -11.02 7.66 -1.85
C PRO A 42 -11.27 6.15 -1.92
N SER A 43 -12.46 5.73 -1.55
CA SER A 43 -12.88 4.36 -1.80
C SER A 43 -12.65 4.26 -3.29
N LEU A 44 -11.64 3.50 -3.75
CA LEU A 44 -11.31 3.44 -5.17
C LEU A 44 -12.61 3.16 -5.90
N GLN A 45 -13.21 4.21 -6.46
CA GLN A 45 -14.52 4.06 -7.05
C GLN A 45 -14.21 3.42 -8.39
N SER A 46 -15.01 2.44 -8.79
CA SER A 46 -14.87 1.87 -10.13
C SER A 46 -14.90 2.93 -11.24
N GLN A 47 -15.38 4.15 -10.95
CA GLN A 47 -15.37 5.31 -11.84
C GLN A 47 -13.98 5.95 -12.01
N ASP A 48 -13.08 5.82 -11.03
CA ASP A 48 -11.73 6.41 -11.07
C ASP A 48 -10.81 5.59 -11.99
N ILE A 49 -11.06 4.28 -12.10
CA ILE A 49 -10.30 3.35 -12.94
C ILE A 49 -11.28 2.38 -13.64
N PRO A 50 -11.93 2.81 -14.74
CA PRO A 50 -13.08 2.10 -15.33
C PRO A 50 -12.78 0.67 -15.79
N ASP A 51 -11.52 0.37 -16.11
CA ASP A 51 -11.11 -0.94 -16.61
C ASP A 51 -10.69 -1.91 -15.50
N PHE A 52 -10.53 -1.44 -14.26
CA PHE A 52 -10.07 -2.26 -13.13
C PHE A 52 -11.19 -2.47 -12.11
N ALA A 53 -11.43 -3.74 -11.78
CA ALA A 53 -12.28 -4.14 -10.68
C ALA A 53 -11.44 -4.42 -9.43
N THR A 54 -11.87 -3.92 -8.28
CA THR A 54 -11.31 -4.31 -6.97
C THR A 54 -11.73 -5.74 -6.65
N VAL A 55 -10.76 -6.66 -6.63
CA VAL A 55 -10.96 -8.07 -6.25
C VAL A 55 -10.99 -8.22 -4.74
N SER A 56 -10.11 -7.50 -4.05
CA SER A 56 -10.04 -7.49 -2.59
C SER A 56 -9.49 -6.15 -2.11
N ASP A 57 -10.16 -5.58 -1.12
CA ASP A 57 -9.68 -4.48 -0.29
C ASP A 57 -10.16 -4.79 1.13
N PRO A 58 -9.46 -5.68 1.85
CA PRO A 58 -9.94 -6.15 3.13
C PRO A 58 -9.93 -4.97 4.11
N PRO A 59 -10.99 -4.76 4.92
CA PRO A 59 -11.07 -3.63 5.86
C PRO A 59 -9.98 -3.64 6.95
N ARG A 60 -9.20 -4.72 7.04
CA ARG A 60 -8.03 -4.88 7.93
C ARG A 60 -6.77 -5.31 7.19
N GLY A 61 -6.85 -5.48 5.88
CA GLY A 61 -5.72 -5.83 5.02
C GLY A 61 -4.98 -4.56 4.64
N GLN A 62 -3.65 -4.66 4.54
CA GLN A 62 -2.84 -3.59 3.95
C GLN A 62 -2.70 -3.75 2.43
N GLU A 63 -3.22 -4.85 1.88
CA GLU A 63 -3.09 -5.23 0.49
C GLU A 63 -4.39 -4.93 -0.27
N VAL A 64 -4.25 -4.23 -1.39
CA VAL A 64 -5.31 -4.02 -2.37
C VAL A 64 -5.02 -4.89 -3.59
N LEU A 65 -6.02 -5.64 -4.03
CA LEU A 65 -5.98 -6.47 -5.24
C LEU A 65 -6.91 -5.89 -6.30
N LEU A 66 -6.34 -5.46 -7.42
CA LEU A 66 -7.08 -4.99 -8.60
C LEU A 66 -6.95 -5.97 -9.75
N ARG A 67 -7.97 -6.01 -10.60
CA ARG A 67 -8.01 -6.88 -11.77
C ARG A 67 -8.64 -6.18 -12.96
N ARG A 68 -7.93 -6.22 -14.08
CA ARG A 68 -8.48 -5.92 -15.41
C ARG A 68 -8.42 -7.18 -16.26
N ARG A 69 -9.47 -7.44 -17.03
CA ARG A 69 -9.47 -8.54 -18.00
C ARG A 69 -10.14 -8.09 -19.29
N ASP A 70 -9.45 -8.27 -20.39
CA ASP A 70 -9.98 -8.08 -21.73
C ASP A 70 -9.85 -9.37 -22.56
N ALA A 71 -10.08 -9.28 -23.87
CA ALA A 71 -10.00 -10.43 -24.78
C ALA A 71 -8.56 -10.88 -25.08
N SER A 72 -7.57 -10.03 -24.82
CA SER A 72 -6.15 -10.21 -25.17
C SER A 72 -5.24 -10.47 -23.97
N GLU A 73 -5.60 -10.00 -22.78
CA GLU A 73 -4.83 -10.18 -21.56
C GLU A 73 -5.66 -10.03 -20.27
N GLU A 74 -5.09 -10.57 -19.19
CA GLU A 74 -5.53 -10.34 -17.82
C GLU A 74 -4.38 -9.70 -17.03
N VAL A 75 -4.70 -8.60 -16.35
CA VAL A 75 -3.79 -7.83 -15.51
C VAL A 75 -4.26 -7.92 -14.07
N LEU A 76 -3.40 -8.41 -13.19
CA LEU A 76 -3.62 -8.39 -11.74
C LEU A 76 -2.60 -7.46 -11.09
N VAL A 77 -3.06 -6.61 -10.20
CA VAL A 77 -2.21 -5.70 -9.43
C VAL A 77 -2.43 -5.99 -7.95
N SER A 78 -1.37 -6.40 -7.27
CA SER A 78 -1.31 -6.44 -5.81
C SER A 78 -0.51 -5.23 -5.35
N ALA A 79 -1.03 -4.47 -4.39
CA ALA A 79 -0.37 -3.28 -3.87
C ALA A 79 -0.45 -3.24 -2.34
N VAL A 80 0.65 -2.92 -1.68
CA VAL A 80 0.74 -2.72 -0.23
C VAL A 80 1.50 -1.44 0.06
N LEU A 81 1.05 -0.67 1.06
CA LEU A 81 1.78 0.52 1.50
C LEU A 81 2.98 0.12 2.37
N GLU A 82 4.09 0.82 2.19
CA GLU A 82 5.24 0.67 3.07
C GLU A 82 4.88 0.97 4.54
N PRO A 83 5.64 0.43 5.51
CA PRO A 83 5.47 0.78 6.91
C PRO A 83 5.55 2.30 7.13
N LEU A 84 4.71 2.80 8.04
CA LEU A 84 4.69 4.21 8.37
C LEU A 84 6.02 4.64 9.00
N ARG A 85 6.64 5.68 8.43
CA ARG A 85 7.85 6.32 8.93
C ARG A 85 7.55 7.75 9.36
N PHE A 86 8.40 8.30 10.21
CA PHE A 86 8.23 9.65 10.75
C PHE A 86 9.53 10.43 10.66
N GLU A 87 9.42 11.70 10.29
CA GLU A 87 10.48 12.69 10.49
C GLU A 87 10.04 13.64 11.61
N GLY A 88 10.67 13.52 12.78
CA GLY A 88 10.22 14.19 13.98
C GLY A 88 8.80 13.74 14.37
N GLU A 89 7.83 14.65 14.25
CA GLU A 89 6.43 14.39 14.58
C GLU A 89 5.52 14.18 13.37
N GLU A 90 6.02 14.42 12.15
CA GLU A 90 5.23 14.35 10.92
C GLU A 90 5.40 12.97 10.26
N PRO A 91 4.30 12.33 9.81
CA PRO A 91 4.40 11.10 9.03
C PRO A 91 4.99 11.41 7.65
N LEU A 92 5.96 10.60 7.24
CA LEU A 92 6.49 10.67 5.89
C LEU A 92 5.50 10.04 4.90
N PRO A 93 5.42 10.55 3.65
CA PRO A 93 4.74 9.86 2.57
C PRO A 93 5.19 8.40 2.47
N ARG A 94 4.22 7.52 2.20
CA ARG A 94 4.46 6.09 2.07
C ARG A 94 4.39 5.71 0.61
N ASP A 95 5.34 4.91 0.20
CA ASP A 95 5.31 4.33 -1.14
C ASP A 95 4.35 3.15 -1.16
N ALA A 96 3.78 2.88 -2.33
CA ALA A 96 3.07 1.65 -2.61
C ALA A 96 4.02 0.67 -3.29
N LEU A 97 4.27 -0.46 -2.64
CA LEU A 97 4.96 -1.60 -3.24
C LEU A 97 3.95 -2.43 -4.01
N MET A 98 4.20 -2.65 -5.28
CA MET A 98 3.23 -3.24 -6.20
C MET A 98 3.82 -4.45 -6.93
N LYS A 99 2.99 -5.47 -7.13
CA LYS A 99 3.26 -6.59 -8.02
C LYS A 99 2.21 -6.62 -9.12
N VAL A 100 2.66 -6.46 -10.35
CA VAL A 100 1.80 -6.47 -11.54
C VAL A 100 2.03 -7.77 -12.29
N PHE A 101 0.97 -8.55 -12.46
CA PHE A 101 0.98 -9.77 -13.25
C PHE A 101 0.21 -9.56 -14.53
N VAL A 102 0.82 -9.92 -15.67
CA VAL A 102 0.20 -9.88 -16.99
C VAL A 102 0.20 -11.28 -17.57
N SER A 103 -0.99 -11.81 -17.84
CA SER A 103 -1.19 -13.10 -18.49
C SER A 103 -1.95 -12.92 -19.80
N LYS A 104 -1.65 -13.76 -20.79
CA LYS A 104 -2.36 -13.79 -22.07
C LYS A 104 -3.12 -15.10 -22.22
N PRO A 105 -4.29 -15.11 -22.88
CA PRO A 105 -4.98 -16.35 -23.18
C PRO A 105 -4.06 -17.25 -24.01
N ASP A 106 -4.08 -18.55 -23.70
CA ASP A 106 -3.30 -19.60 -24.37
C ASP A 106 -1.76 -19.48 -24.25
N VAL A 107 -1.26 -18.51 -23.49
CA VAL A 107 0.17 -18.36 -23.17
C VAL A 107 0.40 -18.75 -21.72
N LYS A 108 1.17 -19.81 -21.50
CA LYS A 108 1.52 -20.29 -20.15
C LYS A 108 2.29 -19.26 -19.31
N PRO A 109 3.40 -18.65 -19.80
CA PRO A 109 4.17 -17.75 -18.96
C PRO A 109 3.37 -16.49 -18.59
N VAL A 110 3.40 -16.16 -17.31
CA VAL A 110 2.89 -14.93 -16.71
C VAL A 110 4.07 -13.99 -16.52
N MET A 111 3.95 -12.77 -17.03
CA MET A 111 4.94 -11.71 -16.80
C MET A 111 4.64 -11.07 -15.44
N ARG A 112 5.66 -10.94 -14.59
CA ARG A 112 5.58 -10.23 -13.29
C ARG A 112 6.47 -9.00 -13.35
N PHE A 113 5.94 -7.87 -12.92
CA PHE A 113 6.69 -6.68 -12.59
C PHE A 113 6.61 -6.41 -11.09
N ASP A 114 7.74 -6.08 -10.49
CA ASP A 114 7.78 -5.52 -9.14
C ASP A 114 7.97 -4.01 -9.29
N CYS A 115 6.99 -3.22 -8.84
CA CYS A 115 6.96 -1.77 -9.01
C CYS A 115 6.89 -1.05 -7.66
N ARG A 116 7.30 0.21 -7.63
CA ARG A 116 7.18 1.11 -6.48
C ARG A 116 6.54 2.40 -6.96
N ALA A 117 5.39 2.77 -6.41
CA ALA A 117 4.77 4.07 -6.66
C ALA A 117 5.00 5.00 -5.46
N PHE A 118 5.37 6.25 -5.71
CA PHE A 118 5.74 7.22 -4.69
C PHE A 118 5.17 8.59 -5.04
N ALA A 119 5.04 9.46 -4.04
CA ALA A 119 4.62 10.83 -4.28
C ALA A 119 5.72 11.60 -5.02
N ASP A 120 5.38 12.25 -6.14
CA ASP A 120 6.30 13.16 -6.82
C ASP A 120 6.48 14.41 -5.95
N GLU A 121 7.72 14.91 -5.85
CA GLU A 121 8.05 16.13 -5.09
C GLU A 121 7.68 17.42 -5.86
N GLY A 122 7.15 17.29 -7.08
CA GLY A 122 6.69 18.40 -7.92
C GLY A 122 5.38 19.08 -7.49
N ASP A 123 5.17 20.30 -7.99
CA ASP A 123 4.03 21.21 -7.68
C ASP A 123 2.64 20.69 -8.12
N GLY A 124 2.57 19.48 -8.67
CA GLY A 124 1.37 18.90 -9.29
C GLY A 124 0.66 17.81 -8.48
N GLY A 125 1.26 17.29 -7.40
CA GLY A 125 0.66 16.24 -6.56
C GLY A 125 0.39 14.91 -7.29
N SER A 126 1.01 14.67 -8.45
CA SER A 126 0.95 13.39 -9.14
C SER A 126 1.84 12.35 -8.43
N ALA A 127 1.45 11.09 -8.48
CA ALA A 127 2.33 9.99 -8.09
C ALA A 127 3.20 9.59 -9.28
N ASP A 128 4.46 9.28 -9.04
CA ASP A 128 5.36 8.65 -10.01
C ASP A 128 5.57 7.17 -9.66
N TYR A 129 6.16 6.39 -10.58
CA TYR A 129 6.42 4.98 -10.37
C TYR A 129 7.70 4.48 -11.04
N ASP A 130 8.35 3.55 -10.35
CA ASP A 130 9.50 2.80 -10.87
C ASP A 130 9.16 1.32 -11.06
N VAL A 131 9.65 0.73 -12.14
CA VAL A 131 9.68 -0.72 -12.33
C VAL A 131 11.05 -1.20 -11.83
N THR A 132 11.05 -1.93 -10.71
CA THR A 132 12.28 -2.38 -10.03
C THR A 132 12.72 -3.78 -10.46
N ASN A 133 11.79 -4.59 -10.98
CA ASN A 133 12.10 -5.90 -11.53
C ASN A 133 11.08 -6.33 -12.61
N ALA A 134 11.51 -7.16 -13.56
CA ALA A 134 10.64 -7.82 -14.53
C ALA A 134 11.11 -9.25 -14.84
N CYS A 135 10.21 -10.22 -14.68
CA CYS A 135 10.51 -11.63 -14.90
C CYS A 135 9.30 -12.42 -15.45
N TYR A 136 9.57 -13.58 -16.05
CA TYR A 136 8.53 -14.50 -16.51
C TYR A 136 8.44 -15.71 -15.58
N HIS A 137 7.22 -16.07 -15.17
CA HIS A 137 6.93 -17.26 -14.38
C HIS A 137 6.00 -18.21 -15.13
N PRO A 138 6.14 -19.54 -15.00
CA PRO A 138 5.22 -20.51 -15.60
C PRO A 138 3.76 -20.36 -15.15
N PHE A 139 3.51 -19.84 -13.96
CA PHE A 139 2.19 -19.47 -13.44
C PHE A 139 2.32 -18.47 -12.28
N ALA A 140 1.21 -17.83 -11.89
CA ALA A 140 1.20 -16.90 -10.76
C ALA A 140 1.46 -17.64 -9.43
N GLY A 141 2.44 -17.18 -8.65
CA GLY A 141 2.86 -17.82 -7.39
C GLY A 141 4.01 -18.82 -7.53
N ASP A 142 4.54 -19.03 -8.74
CA ASP A 142 5.63 -19.96 -9.02
C ASP A 142 7.03 -19.35 -8.72
N ALA A 143 7.20 -18.63 -7.61
CA ALA A 143 8.50 -18.06 -7.23
C ALA A 143 9.39 -19.13 -6.58
N GLY A 144 10.69 -19.17 -6.91
CA GLY A 144 11.65 -20.11 -6.34
C GLY A 144 13.11 -19.73 -6.66
N GLU A 145 14.04 -20.09 -5.77
CA GLU A 145 15.44 -19.63 -5.81
C GLU A 145 16.21 -20.04 -7.09
N ASP A 146 15.77 -21.10 -7.78
CA ASP A 146 16.41 -21.60 -9.01
C ASP A 146 15.90 -20.91 -10.29
N LYS A 147 15.06 -19.89 -10.18
CA LYS A 147 14.42 -19.23 -11.33
C LYS A 147 15.11 -17.94 -11.70
N TYR A 148 15.07 -17.65 -13.00
CA TYR A 148 15.56 -16.39 -13.50
C TYR A 148 14.67 -15.25 -13.01
N GLU A 149 15.21 -14.42 -12.12
CA GLU A 149 14.48 -13.30 -11.51
C GLU A 149 14.45 -12.05 -12.38
N GLY A 150 15.00 -12.07 -13.59
CA GLY A 150 15.05 -10.90 -14.47
C GLY A 150 16.44 -10.27 -14.54
N PRO A 151 16.64 -9.31 -15.44
CA PRO A 151 17.87 -8.52 -15.50
C PRO A 151 17.88 -7.46 -14.38
N GLU A 152 19.08 -7.03 -13.98
CA GLU A 152 19.22 -5.84 -13.14
C GLU A 152 18.91 -4.59 -13.96
N PHE A 153 18.02 -3.74 -13.46
CA PHE A 153 17.80 -2.41 -14.01
C PHE A 153 18.87 -1.43 -13.51
N ARG A 154 19.28 -0.52 -14.39
CA ARG A 154 20.30 0.51 -14.11
C ARG A 154 19.66 1.87 -13.91
#